data_AF-A0A526PWU2-F1
#
_entry.id   AF-A0A526PWU2-F1
#
_cell.length_a   1.000
_cell.length_b   1.000
_cell.length_c   1.000
_cell.angle_alpha   90.00
_cell.angle_beta   90.00
_cell.angle_gamma   90.00
#
_symmetry.space_group_name_H-M   'P 1'
#
loop_
_entity.id
_entity.type
_entity.pdbx_description
1 polymer ?
#
loop_
_entity_poly.entity_id
_entity_poly.type
_entity_poly.pdbx_seq_one_letter_code
_entity_poly.pdbx_strand_id
1 'polypeptide(L)'
;MIIMQKLSPEREKATGNKVNWVTLEENVLRERVTTDIATKGGQFDVLTIGGYETPIWGKAGWLTSLNDLGDDYDYDDLIAPVRNGLTVDGKLYAVPFYAESSFTLYR
;
A
#
# COMPACT_ATOMS: atom_id res chain seq x y z
N MET A 1 10.36 5.80 3.23
CA MET A 1 10.10 4.75 4.26
C MET A 1 10.92 4.87 5.54
N ILE A 2 12.09 5.54 5.56
CA ILE A 2 12.96 5.64 6.75
C ILE A 2 12.24 6.21 7.98
N ILE A 3 11.41 7.25 7.82
CA ILE A 3 10.68 7.83 8.96
C ILE A 3 9.64 6.85 9.52
N MET A 4 8.86 6.18 8.67
CA MET A 4 7.90 5.16 9.11
C MET A 4 8.58 3.98 9.82
N GLN A 5 9.77 3.57 9.36
CA GLN A 5 10.58 2.56 10.05
C GLN A 5 10.96 3.01 11.47
N LYS A 6 11.36 4.27 11.65
CA LYS A 6 11.68 4.84 12.97
C LYS A 6 10.48 4.92 13.90
N LEU A 7 9.26 5.04 13.36
CA LEU A 7 8.02 5.07 14.13
C LEU A 7 7.45 3.67 14.41
N SER A 8 7.96 2.62 13.74
CA SER A 8 7.49 1.25 13.93
C SER A 8 7.54 0.78 15.40
N PRO A 9 8.58 1.08 16.22
CA PRO A 9 8.64 0.65 17.61
C PRO A 9 7.44 1.08 18.47
N GLU A 10 6.86 2.26 18.20
CA GLU A 10 5.67 2.73 18.90
C GLU A 10 4.45 1.84 18.60
N ARG A 11 4.28 1.48 17.31
CA ARG A 11 3.22 0.59 16.87
C ARG A 11 3.43 -0.84 17.36
N GLU A 12 4.65 -1.33 17.35
CA GLU A 12 4.98 -2.66 17.91
C GLU A 12 4.65 -2.73 19.40
N LYS A 13 4.97 -1.68 20.17
CA LYS A 13 4.63 -1.60 21.59
C LYS A 13 3.12 -1.55 21.83
N ALA A 14 2.37 -0.84 20.99
CA ALA A 14 0.93 -0.71 21.12
C ALA A 14 0.15 -1.98 20.74
N THR A 15 0.69 -2.80 19.84
CA THR A 15 -0.01 -3.98 19.29
C THR A 15 0.54 -5.32 19.74
N GLY A 16 1.82 -5.37 20.13
CA GLY A 16 2.57 -6.62 20.29
C GLY A 16 3.03 -7.25 18.97
N ASN A 17 2.64 -6.70 17.81
CA ASN A 17 3.02 -7.24 16.50
C ASN A 17 4.41 -6.73 16.09
N LYS A 18 5.22 -7.60 15.49
CA LYS A 18 6.54 -7.25 14.96
C LYS A 18 6.48 -6.84 13.50
N VAL A 19 7.24 -5.79 13.14
CA VAL A 19 7.32 -5.27 11.78
C VAL A 19 8.71 -5.53 11.22
N ASN A 20 8.79 -6.41 10.22
CA ASN A 20 10.02 -6.68 9.50
C ASN A 20 10.04 -5.90 8.19
N TRP A 21 11.07 -5.09 7.97
CA TRP A 21 11.19 -4.24 6.79
C TRP A 21 12.12 -4.84 5.75
N VAL A 22 11.61 -5.02 4.54
CA VAL A 22 12.43 -5.28 3.34
C VAL A 22 12.43 -4.02 2.50
N THR A 23 13.55 -3.29 2.49
CA THR A 23 13.70 -2.05 1.74
C THR A 23 14.53 -2.31 0.49
N LEU A 24 13.97 -1.99 -0.67
CA LEU A 24 14.58 -2.22 -1.97
C LEU A 24 14.52 -0.92 -2.78
N GLU A 25 15.40 -0.80 -3.77
CA GLU A 25 15.26 0.18 -4.84
C GLU A 25 13.98 -0.11 -5.65
N GLU A 26 13.32 0.91 -6.19
CA GLU A 26 11.97 0.81 -6.75
C GLU A 26 11.86 -0.25 -7.86
N ASN A 27 12.79 -0.28 -8.81
CA ASN A 27 12.73 -1.23 -9.92
C ASN A 27 12.84 -2.67 -9.41
N VAL A 28 13.76 -2.91 -8.47
CA VAL A 28 13.91 -4.22 -7.81
C VAL A 28 12.68 -4.58 -6.98
N LEU A 29 12.08 -3.61 -6.28
CA LEU A 29 10.86 -3.79 -5.51
C LEU A 29 9.72 -4.26 -6.43
N ARG A 30 9.48 -3.55 -7.54
CA ARG A 30 8.40 -3.87 -8.49
C ARG A 30 8.55 -5.27 -9.05
N GLU A 31 9.77 -5.67 -9.45
CA GLU A 31 10.03 -7.02 -9.97
C GLU A 31 9.74 -8.11 -8.92
N ARG A 32 10.24 -7.93 -7.69
CA ARG A 32 10.08 -8.91 -6.61
C ARG A 32 8.63 -9.03 -6.14
N VAL A 33 7.94 -7.91 -5.94
CA VAL A 33 6.54 -7.90 -5.49
C VAL A 33 5.64 -8.51 -6.57
N THR A 34 5.87 -8.18 -7.84
CA THR A 34 5.09 -8.76 -8.95
C THR A 34 5.26 -10.29 -9.01
N THR A 35 6.49 -10.77 -8.83
CA THR A 35 6.76 -12.22 -8.82
C THR A 35 6.09 -12.90 -7.63
N ASP A 36 6.23 -12.32 -6.43
CA ASP A 36 5.67 -12.89 -5.20
C ASP A 36 4.14 -12.98 -5.27
N ILE A 37 3.46 -11.91 -5.68
CA ILE A 37 2.00 -11.89 -5.74
C ILE A 37 1.43 -12.81 -6.84
N ALA A 38 2.08 -12.85 -8.01
CA ALA A 38 1.63 -13.69 -9.13
C ALA A 38 1.81 -15.19 -8.84
N THR A 39 2.85 -15.56 -8.08
CA THR A 39 3.13 -16.96 -7.71
C THR A 39 2.53 -17.37 -6.37
N LYS A 40 1.94 -16.42 -5.62
CA LYS A 40 1.49 -16.61 -4.24
C LYS A 40 2.64 -17.10 -3.34
N GLY A 41 3.83 -16.50 -3.51
CA GLY A 41 5.06 -16.87 -2.83
C GLY A 41 5.05 -16.62 -1.32
N GLY A 42 4.19 -15.71 -0.85
CA GLY A 42 3.98 -15.45 0.58
C GLY A 42 5.20 -14.85 1.28
N GLN A 43 6.07 -14.16 0.54
CA GLN A 43 7.25 -13.51 1.12
C GLN A 43 6.89 -12.22 1.87
N PHE A 44 5.75 -11.60 1.54
CA PHE A 44 5.32 -10.34 2.12
C PHE A 44 3.85 -10.37 2.56
N ASP A 45 3.60 -9.94 3.79
CA ASP A 45 2.23 -9.79 4.31
C ASP A 45 1.61 -8.44 3.90
N VAL A 46 2.44 -7.40 3.79
CA VAL A 46 2.05 -6.04 3.43
C VAL A 46 2.96 -5.53 2.32
N LEU A 47 2.37 -4.98 1.27
CA LEU A 47 3.06 -4.53 0.07
C LEU A 47 2.98 -3.01 -0.07
N THR A 48 4.09 -2.38 -0.48
CA THR A 48 4.06 -1.00 -1.00
C THR A 48 3.93 -1.06 -2.51
N ILE A 49 2.78 -0.67 -3.04
CA ILE A 49 2.43 -0.74 -4.47
C ILE A 49 1.93 0.61 -4.96
N GLY A 50 2.02 0.83 -6.27
CA GLY A 50 1.53 2.05 -6.90
C GLY A 50 0.02 2.00 -7.17
N GLY A 51 -0.51 3.18 -7.53
CA GLY A 51 -1.86 3.30 -8.08
C GLY A 51 -2.03 2.63 -9.45
N TYR A 52 -0.93 2.27 -10.13
CA TYR A 52 -0.96 1.52 -11.38
C TYR A 52 -1.29 0.04 -11.15
N GLU A 53 -0.61 -0.60 -10.20
CA GLU A 53 -0.75 -2.02 -9.90
C GLU A 53 -2.06 -2.33 -9.17
N THR A 54 -2.46 -1.48 -8.23
CA THR A 54 -3.61 -1.69 -7.35
C THR A 54 -4.89 -2.11 -8.09
N PRO A 55 -5.40 -1.38 -9.10
CA PRO A 55 -6.63 -1.76 -9.77
C PRO A 55 -6.47 -3.03 -10.62
N ILE A 56 -5.28 -3.31 -11.16
CA ILE A 56 -5.01 -4.51 -11.96
C ILE A 56 -5.08 -5.75 -11.05
N TRP A 57 -4.36 -5.71 -9.92
CA TRP A 57 -4.28 -6.83 -8.99
C TRP A 57 -5.56 -6.99 -8.16
N GLY A 58 -6.27 -5.89 -7.87
CA GLY A 58 -7.60 -5.91 -7.29
C GLY A 58 -8.61 -6.63 -8.19
N LYS A 59 -8.64 -6.32 -9.50
CA LYS A 59 -9.48 -7.04 -10.48
C LYS A 59 -9.12 -8.51 -10.61
N ALA A 60 -7.84 -8.84 -10.52
CA ALA A 60 -7.36 -10.22 -10.59
C ALA A 60 -7.65 -11.03 -9.31
N GLY A 61 -8.16 -10.39 -8.24
CA GLY A 61 -8.42 -11.02 -6.95
C GLY A 61 -7.14 -11.40 -6.19
N TRP A 62 -6.04 -10.71 -6.44
CA TRP A 62 -4.75 -10.96 -5.79
C TRP A 62 -4.57 -10.15 -4.51
N LEU A 63 -5.32 -9.06 -4.36
CA LEU A 63 -5.31 -8.19 -3.18
C LEU A 63 -6.54 -8.47 -2.32
N THR A 64 -6.35 -8.41 -1.01
CA THR A 64 -7.43 -8.41 -0.03
C THR A 64 -8.12 -7.05 -0.07
N SER A 65 -9.46 -7.03 0.00
CA SER A 65 -10.20 -5.78 0.13
C SER A 65 -9.94 -5.16 1.51
N LEU A 66 -9.84 -3.83 1.57
CA LEU A 66 -9.62 -3.05 2.78
C LEU A 66 -10.86 -2.22 3.17
N ASN A 67 -12.06 -2.71 2.84
CA ASN A 67 -13.33 -2.07 3.22
C ASN A 67 -13.71 -2.34 4.70
N ASP A 68 -12.83 -2.97 5.47
CA ASP A 68 -13.06 -3.49 6.82
C ASP A 68 -11.99 -3.05 7.84
N LEU A 69 -11.36 -1.89 7.63
CA LEU A 69 -10.31 -1.38 8.52
C LEU A 69 -10.82 -0.92 9.90
N GLY A 70 -12.13 -0.86 10.09
CA GLY A 70 -12.77 -0.46 11.34
C GLY A 70 -13.49 0.89 11.24
N ASP A 71 -14.36 1.16 12.21
CA ASP A 71 -15.17 2.39 12.29
C ASP A 71 -14.32 3.62 12.62
N ASP A 72 -13.09 3.43 13.11
CA ASP A 72 -12.12 4.48 13.41
C ASP A 72 -11.35 4.96 12.17
N TYR A 73 -11.48 4.27 11.03
CA TYR A 73 -10.89 4.68 9.77
C TYR A 73 -11.88 5.50 8.93
N ASP A 74 -11.63 6.80 8.82
CA ASP A 74 -12.44 7.70 7.99
C ASP A 74 -12.08 7.56 6.50
N TYR A 75 -12.82 6.70 5.80
CA TYR A 75 -12.64 6.51 4.36
C TYR A 75 -12.97 7.75 3.53
N ASP A 76 -13.82 8.64 4.03
CA ASP A 76 -14.28 9.83 3.32
C ASP A 76 -13.28 10.99 3.45
N ASP A 77 -12.32 10.91 4.37
CA ASP A 77 -11.17 11.82 4.49
C ASP A 77 -10.11 11.62 3.38
N LEU A 78 -10.19 10.50 2.64
CA LEU A 78 -9.28 10.26 1.53
C LEU A 78 -9.56 11.19 0.34
N ILE A 79 -8.50 11.74 -0.26
CA ILE A 79 -8.58 12.53 -1.49
C ILE A 79 -9.27 11.70 -2.58
N ALA A 80 -10.45 12.16 -3.03
CA ALA A 80 -11.35 11.36 -3.87
C ALA A 80 -10.71 10.77 -5.14
N PRO A 81 -9.92 11.51 -5.95
CA PRO A 81 -9.20 10.93 -7.09
C PRO A 81 -8.27 9.78 -6.71
N VAL A 82 -7.59 9.88 -5.56
CA VAL A 82 -6.66 8.85 -5.07
C VAL A 82 -7.46 7.62 -4.65
N ARG A 83 -8.50 7.79 -3.82
CA ARG A 83 -9.37 6.68 -3.39
C ARG A 83 -9.98 5.95 -4.58
N ASN A 84 -10.46 6.68 -5.57
CA ASN A 84 -11.06 6.11 -6.78
C ASN A 84 -10.03 5.30 -7.58
N GLY A 85 -8.79 5.76 -7.69
CA GLY A 85 -7.71 5.02 -8.36
C GLY A 85 -7.33 3.70 -7.69
N LEU A 86 -7.61 3.57 -6.39
CA LEU A 86 -7.32 2.37 -5.58
C LEU A 86 -8.55 1.47 -5.37
N THR A 87 -9.70 1.85 -5.95
CA THR A 87 -10.98 1.17 -5.78
C THR A 87 -11.37 0.44 -7.06
N VAL A 88 -11.80 -0.81 -6.94
CA VAL A 88 -12.35 -1.61 -8.04
C VAL A 88 -13.68 -2.21 -7.60
N ASP A 89 -14.72 -2.02 -8.40
CA ASP A 89 -16.05 -2.57 -8.16
C ASP A 89 -16.59 -2.27 -6.74
N GLY A 90 -16.36 -1.04 -6.27
CA GLY A 90 -16.77 -0.58 -4.94
C GLY A 90 -15.92 -1.07 -3.77
N LYS A 91 -14.83 -1.81 -4.05
CA LYS A 91 -13.89 -2.32 -3.03
C LYS A 91 -12.56 -1.60 -3.12
N LEU A 92 -12.12 -1.04 -2.00
CA LEU A 92 -10.79 -0.48 -1.84
C LEU A 92 -9.79 -1.65 -1.70
N TYR A 93 -8.70 -1.61 -2.46
CA TYR A 93 -7.66 -2.66 -2.44
C TYR A 93 -6.29 -2.19 -1.93
N ALA A 94 -6.10 -0.88 -1.78
CA ALA A 94 -4.93 -0.30 -1.12
C ALA A 94 -5.30 1.02 -0.44
N VAL A 95 -4.58 1.37 0.63
CA VAL A 95 -4.69 2.68 1.28
C VAL A 95 -3.49 3.56 0.90
N PRO A 96 -3.70 4.85 0.60
CA PRO A 96 -2.61 5.72 0.18
C PRO A 96 -1.72 6.09 1.35
N PHE A 97 -0.46 5.67 1.33
CA PHE A 97 0.55 6.15 2.29
C PHE A 97 0.97 7.60 1.99
N TYR A 98 1.12 7.93 0.71
CA TYR A 98 1.16 9.28 0.18
C TYR A 98 0.60 9.27 -1.25
N ALA A 99 0.28 10.45 -1.78
CA ALA A 99 -0.03 10.64 -3.18
C ALA A 99 0.72 11.87 -3.70
N GLU A 100 1.00 11.89 -5.00
CA GLU A 100 1.78 12.95 -5.61
C GLU A 100 1.24 13.32 -6.99
N SER A 101 1.64 14.50 -7.44
CA SER A 101 1.50 14.96 -8.82
C SER A 101 2.85 15.49 -9.28
N SER A 102 3.00 15.71 -10.58
CA SER A 102 4.20 16.29 -11.15
C SER A 102 4.02 17.80 -11.32
N PHE A 103 5.05 18.55 -10.93
CA PHE A 103 5.12 19.99 -11.12
C PHE A 103 6.56 20.40 -11.43
N THR A 104 6.72 21.51 -12.14
CA THR A 104 8.05 22.01 -12.49
C THR A 104 8.63 22.79 -11.32
N LEU A 105 9.75 22.30 -10.78
CA LEU A 105 10.61 23.04 -9.87
C LEU A 105 11.66 23.78 -10.69
N TYR A 106 11.80 25.08 -10.49
CA TYR A 106 12.86 25.90 -11.09
C TYR A 106 13.57 26.70 -9.99
N ARG A 107 14.75 27.22 -10.32
CA ARG A 107 15.56 28.05 -9.41
C ARG A 107 15.35 29.53 -9.69
#